data_AF-A0A7W8YB81-F1
#
_entry.id   AF-A0A7W8YB81-F1
#
_cell.length_a   1.000
_cell.length_b   1.000
_cell.length_c   1.000
_cell.angle_alpha   90.00
_cell.angle_beta   90.00
_cell.angle_gamma   90.00
#
_symmetry.space_group_name_H-M   'P 1'
#
loop_
_entity.id
_entity.type
_entity.pdbx_description
1 polymer ?
#
loop_
_entity_poly.entity_id
_entity_poly.type
_entity_poly.pdbx_seq_one_letter_code
_entity_poly.pdbx_strand_id
1 'polypeptide(L)'
;MVAHLTVARVAEGLGVAWDTANNAVRAEGKRLLINDPTRFEGVKVIGVDEHVWRHTRRGDKYVTVIIDLTLVRDGAGPARLLDMVEGRSKAAFKT
;
A
#
# COMPACT_ATOMS: atom_id res chain seq x y z
N MET A 1 10.29 -8.35 -15.20
CA MET A 1 11.38 -7.96 -14.27
C MET A 1 10.92 -6.71 -13.55
N VAL A 2 10.71 -6.78 -12.23
CA VAL A 2 10.33 -5.60 -11.42
C VAL A 2 11.62 -4.89 -11.02
N ALA A 3 11.75 -3.61 -11.35
CA ALA A 3 12.90 -2.80 -10.96
C ALA A 3 12.65 -2.16 -9.58
N HIS A 4 13.57 -2.35 -8.63
CA HIS A 4 13.48 -1.80 -7.28
C HIS A 4 14.31 -0.50 -7.23
N LEU A 5 13.74 0.59 -7.73
CA LEU A 5 14.38 1.91 -7.71
C LEU A 5 13.86 2.74 -6.54
N THR A 6 14.77 3.50 -5.92
CA THR A 6 14.36 4.54 -4.97
C THR A 6 13.66 5.67 -5.72
N VAL A 7 12.80 6.41 -5.04
CA VAL A 7 12.15 7.62 -5.62
C VAL A 7 13.20 8.62 -6.13
N ALA A 8 14.37 8.70 -5.48
CA ALA A 8 15.46 9.55 -5.95
C ALA A 8 16.03 9.12 -7.31
N ARG A 9 16.18 7.81 -7.54
CA ARG A 9 16.61 7.30 -8.86
C ARG A 9 15.56 7.51 -9.94
N VAL A 10 14.28 7.41 -9.58
CA VAL A 10 13.17 7.73 -10.50
C VAL A 10 13.21 9.22 -10.85
N ALA A 11 13.38 10.10 -9.86
CA ALA A 11 13.47 11.54 -10.07
C ALA A 11 14.65 11.93 -10.97
N GLU A 12 15.84 11.35 -10.73
CA GLU A 12 17.03 11.53 -11.55
C GLU A 12 16.80 11.08 -12.99
N GLY A 13 16.27 9.87 -13.20
CA GLY A 13 16.01 9.33 -14.53
C GLY A 13 14.96 10.12 -15.33
N LEU A 14 14.05 10.81 -14.64
CA LEU A 14 13.02 11.66 -15.25
C LEU A 14 13.40 13.15 -15.32
N GLY A 15 14.53 13.56 -14.72
CA GLY A 15 14.95 14.96 -14.69
C GLY A 15 14.03 15.88 -13.87
N VAL A 16 13.38 15.36 -12.82
CA VAL A 16 12.43 16.11 -11.97
C VAL A 16 12.88 16.17 -10.51
N ALA A 17 12.30 17.10 -9.75
CA ALA A 17 12.52 17.15 -8.31
C ALA A 17 11.96 15.89 -7.61
N TRP A 18 12.61 15.47 -6.52
CA TRP A 18 12.21 14.29 -5.74
C TRP A 18 10.73 14.33 -5.33
N ASP A 19 10.25 15.47 -4.82
CA ASP A 19 8.86 15.62 -4.40
C ASP A 19 7.87 15.49 -5.57
N THR A 20 8.28 15.91 -6.77
CA THR A 20 7.45 15.78 -7.98
C THR A 20 7.26 14.31 -8.33
N ALA A 21 8.35 13.53 -8.34
CA ALA A 21 8.29 12.09 -8.57
C ALA A 21 7.49 11.38 -7.47
N ASN A 22 7.73 11.71 -6.20
CA ASN A 22 7.03 11.11 -5.06
C ASN A 22 5.52 11.38 -5.12
N ASN A 23 5.12 12.61 -5.43
CA ASN A 23 3.71 12.98 -5.53
C ASN A 23 3.01 12.24 -6.67
N ALA A 24 3.66 12.12 -7.83
CA ALA A 24 3.15 11.35 -8.96
C ALA A 24 2.96 9.87 -8.60
N VAL A 25 3.97 9.24 -7.96
CA VAL A 25 3.89 7.84 -7.51
C VAL A 25 2.74 7.63 -6.53
N ARG A 26 2.57 8.52 -5.55
CA ARG A 26 1.47 8.42 -4.57
C ARG A 26 0.10 8.62 -5.22
N ALA A 27 -0.01 9.56 -6.16
CA ALA A 27 -1.25 9.81 -6.89
C ALA A 27 -1.63 8.59 -7.74
N GLU A 28 -0.69 8.02 -8.49
CA GLU A 28 -0.96 6.87 -9.32
C GLU A 28 -1.19 5.58 -8.52
N GLY A 29 -0.43 5.37 -7.45
CA GLY A 29 -0.68 4.25 -6.54
C GLY A 29 -2.11 4.28 -5.99
N LYS A 30 -2.61 5.47 -5.59
CA LYS A 30 -4.01 5.63 -5.18
C LYS A 30 -4.98 5.37 -6.32
N ARG A 31 -4.76 5.96 -7.50
CA ARG A 31 -5.68 5.81 -8.64
C ARG A 31 -5.81 4.35 -9.08
N LEU A 32 -4.69 3.63 -9.18
CA LEU A 32 -4.65 2.27 -9.70
C LEU A 32 -5.00 1.20 -8.67
N LEU A 33 -4.57 1.36 -7.41
CA LEU A 33 -4.69 0.29 -6.41
C LEU A 33 -5.83 0.50 -5.43
N ILE A 34 -6.15 1.76 -5.09
CA ILE A 34 -7.05 2.09 -3.98
C ILE A 34 -8.40 2.63 -4.46
N ASN A 35 -8.40 3.42 -5.52
CA ASN A 35 -9.59 4.12 -6.01
C ASN A 35 -10.36 3.31 -7.07
N ASP A 36 -9.89 2.13 -7.44
CA ASP A 36 -10.65 1.24 -8.31
C ASP A 36 -11.91 0.74 -7.57
N PRO A 37 -13.13 1.08 -8.03
CA PRO A 37 -14.36 0.65 -7.36
C PRO A 37 -14.55 -0.87 -7.38
N THR A 38 -13.89 -1.57 -8.32
CA THR A 38 -13.95 -3.03 -8.48
C THR A 38 -12.88 -3.75 -7.67
N ARG A 39 -12.04 -3.04 -6.89
CA ARG A 39 -10.90 -3.63 -6.16
C ARG A 39 -11.25 -4.81 -5.25
N PHE A 40 -12.50 -4.88 -4.78
CA PHE A 40 -12.99 -5.96 -3.91
C PHE A 40 -13.69 -7.10 -4.66
N GLU A 41 -13.87 -7.01 -5.97
CA GLU A 41 -14.51 -8.07 -6.75
C GLU A 41 -13.72 -9.38 -6.65
N GLY A 42 -14.44 -10.47 -6.37
CA GLY A 42 -13.87 -11.81 -6.27
C GLY A 42 -13.04 -12.08 -5.00
N VAL A 43 -12.90 -11.11 -4.08
CA VAL A 43 -12.16 -11.30 -2.83
C VAL A 43 -12.91 -12.26 -1.91
N LYS A 44 -12.26 -13.35 -1.51
CA LYS A 44 -12.78 -14.37 -0.59
C LYS A 44 -11.97 -14.50 0.69
N VAL A 45 -10.71 -14.05 0.67
CA VAL A 45 -9.78 -14.18 1.79
C VAL A 45 -9.07 -12.86 2.00
N ILE A 46 -9.30 -12.24 3.16
CA ILE A 46 -8.69 -10.97 3.53
C ILE A 46 -7.62 -11.23 4.61
N GLY A 47 -6.41 -10.75 4.34
CA GLY A 47 -5.38 -10.53 5.36
C GLY A 47 -5.43 -9.09 5.85
N VAL A 48 -5.26 -8.91 7.15
CA VAL A 48 -5.08 -7.59 7.77
C VAL A 48 -3.77 -7.60 8.53
N ASP A 49 -2.92 -6.62 8.25
CA ASP A 49 -1.65 -6.43 8.94
C ASP A 49 -1.55 -5.02 9.53
N GLU A 50 -0.90 -4.86 10.68
CA GLU A 50 -0.65 -3.57 11.31
C GLU A 50 0.85 -3.29 11.35
N HIS A 51 1.29 -2.35 10.52
CA HIS A 51 2.69 -1.95 10.47
C HIS A 51 2.90 -0.66 11.28
N VAL A 52 3.87 -0.72 12.19
CA VAL A 52 4.36 0.46 12.90
C VAL A 52 5.61 0.99 12.22
N TRP A 53 5.59 2.29 11.91
CA TRP A 53 6.68 2.98 11.26
C TRP A 53 7.06 4.23 12.05
N ARG A 54 8.35 4.56 12.03
CA ARG A 54 8.91 5.74 12.70
C ARG A 54 10.05 6.34 11.87
N HIS A 55 9.89 7.60 11.43
CA HIS A 55 10.95 8.36 10.75
C HIS A 55 11.72 9.31 11.68
N THR A 56 11.19 9.64 12.85
CA THR A 56 11.81 10.56 13.82
C THR A 56 11.93 9.87 15.18
N ARG A 57 12.64 10.48 16.14
CA ARG A 57 12.88 9.86 17.46
C ARG A 57 11.60 9.61 18.28
N ARG A 58 10.46 10.24 17.95
CA ARG A 58 9.18 10.13 18.67
C ARG A 58 7.99 10.05 17.70
N GLY A 59 6.87 9.50 18.16
CA GLY A 59 5.62 9.44 17.39
C GLY A 59 5.57 8.20 16.51
N ASP A 60 5.21 7.07 17.12
CA ASP A 60 4.89 5.87 16.35
C ASP A 60 3.72 6.16 15.43
N LYS A 61 3.89 5.85 14.14
CA LYS A 61 2.83 5.97 13.15
C LYS A 61 2.41 4.57 12.74
N TYR A 62 1.12 4.31 12.81
CA TYR A 62 0.55 3.02 12.48
C TYR A 62 -0.13 3.11 11.13
N VAL A 63 -0.02 2.04 10.35
CA VAL A 63 -0.82 1.82 9.16
C VAL A 63 -1.40 0.42 9.22
N THR A 64 -2.70 0.32 8.95
CA THR A 64 -3.39 -0.95 8.77
C THR A 64 -3.42 -1.27 7.28
N VAL A 65 -2.79 -2.37 6.88
CA VAL A 65 -2.73 -2.85 5.51
C VAL A 65 -3.80 -3.92 5.32
N ILE A 66 -4.62 -3.76 4.27
CA ILE A 66 -5.67 -4.71 3.89
C ILE A 66 -5.25 -5.39 2.60
N ILE A 67 -5.19 -6.71 2.60
CA ILE A 67 -4.61 -7.52 1.54
C ILE A 67 -5.60 -8.59 1.11
N ASP A 68 -5.78 -8.74 -0.20
CA ASP A 68 -6.44 -9.88 -0.80
C ASP A 68 -5.46 -11.05 -0.90
N LEU A 69 -5.78 -12.13 -0.18
CA LEU A 69 -5.01 -13.37 -0.13
C LEU A 69 -5.69 -14.50 -0.91
N THR A 70 -6.75 -14.21 -1.67
CA THR A 70 -7.54 -15.23 -2.38
C THR A 70 -6.66 -16.03 -3.35
N LEU A 71 -5.90 -15.35 -4.20
CA LEU A 71 -5.00 -16.01 -5.16
C LEU A 71 -3.87 -16.81 -4.47
N VAL A 72 -3.41 -16.34 -3.31
CA VAL A 72 -2.38 -17.05 -2.52
C VAL A 72 -2.95 -18.33 -1.95
N ARG A 73 -4.15 -18.28 -1.36
CA ARG A 73 -4.85 -19.46 -0.83
C ARG A 73 -5.12 -20.49 -1.93
N ASP A 74 -5.49 -20.03 -3.12
CA ASP A 74 -5.82 -20.89 -4.26
C ASP A 74 -4.57 -21.36 -5.02
N GLY A 75 -3.36 -20.92 -4.63
CA GLY A 75 -2.11 -21.24 -5.34
C GLY A 75 -2.04 -20.67 -6.76
N ALA A 76 -2.87 -19.69 -7.08
CA ALA A 76 -3.09 -19.16 -8.42
C ALA A 76 -2.32 -17.85 -8.68
N GLY A 77 -1.74 -17.23 -7.65
CA GLY A 77 -1.00 -15.98 -7.82
C GLY A 77 -0.56 -15.32 -6.52
N PRO A 78 0.05 -14.13 -6.62
CA PRO A 78 0.52 -13.36 -5.47
C PRO A 78 -0.63 -12.68 -4.73
N ALA A 79 -0.32 -12.19 -3.52
CA ALA A 79 -1.20 -11.31 -2.78
C ALA A 79 -1.41 -9.98 -3.51
N ARG A 80 -2.59 -9.39 -3.38
CA ARG A 80 -2.95 -8.09 -3.97
C ARG A 80 -3.28 -7.09 -2.85
N LEU A 81 -2.69 -5.91 -2.92
CA LEU A 81 -3.03 -4.83 -1.99
C LEU A 81 -4.46 -4.35 -2.25
N LEU A 82 -5.28 -4.28 -1.21
CA LEU A 82 -6.61 -3.68 -1.27
C LEU A 82 -6.59 -2.27 -0.70
N ASP A 83 -6.05 -2.08 0.49
CA ASP A 83 -6.03 -0.77 1.15
C ASP A 83 -4.84 -0.56 2.08
N MET A 84 -4.54 0.71 2.37
CA MET A 84 -3.60 1.15 3.41
C MET A 84 -4.22 2.31 4.19
N VAL A 85 -4.73 2.01 5.38
CA VAL A 85 -5.47 2.97 6.20
C VAL A 85 -4.58 3.46 7.33
N GLU A 86 -4.52 4.78 7.54
CA GLU A 86 -3.77 5.35 8.65
C GLU A 86 -4.40 4.98 10.00
N GLY A 87 -3.55 4.62 10.96
CA GLY A 87 -3.97 4.29 12.32
C GLY A 87 -4.04 2.79 12.60
N ARG A 88 -4.57 2.48 13.78
CA ARG A 88 -4.64 1.12 14.32
C ARG A 88 -5.98 0.48 14.04
N SER A 89 -5.96 -0.82 13.74
CA SER A 89 -7.17 -1.59 13.46
C SER A 89 -8.03 -1.84 14.71
N LYS A 90 -7.45 -1.69 15.92
CA LYS A 90 -8.12 -1.92 17.20
C LYS A 90 -9.49 -1.26 17.31
N ALA A 91 -9.68 -0.05 16.77
CA ALA A 91 -10.96 0.65 16.84
C ALA A 91 -12.07 -0.08 16.06
N ALA A 92 -11.74 -0.73 14.95
CA ALA A 92 -12.71 -1.50 14.15
C ALA A 92 -13.16 -2.80 14.83
N PHE A 93 -12.41 -3.29 15.83
CA PHE A 93 -12.74 -4.48 16.60
C PHE A 93 -13.34 -4.19 17.97
N LYS A 94 -13.52 -2.91 18.32
CA LYS A 94 -14.25 -2.53 19.53
C LYS A 94 -15.73 -2.44 19.18
N THR A 95 -16.51 -3.35 19.77
CA THR A 95 -17.97 -3.25 19.88
C THR A 95 -18.37 -2.31 21.01
#